data_AF-A0A147F5F6-F1
#
_entry.id   AF-A0A147F5F6-F1
#
_cell.length_a   1.000
_cell.length_b   1.000
_cell.length_c   1.000
_cell.angle_alpha   90.00
_cell.angle_beta   90.00
_cell.angle_gamma   90.00
#
_symmetry.space_group_name_H-M   'P 1'
#
loop_
_entity.id
_entity.type
_entity.pdbx_description
1 polymer ?
#
loop_
_entity_poly.entity_id
_entity_poly.type
_entity_poly.pdbx_seq_one_letter_code
_entity_poly.pdbx_strand_id
1 'polypeptide(L)'
;MRVGAVHTYCIHPGLPVATGTTTDLGVSSDVRGLSAQQLVSINHLVSTYGQTDDPVQAASVGWAVKAIVDRDTTLHSWGYSGDSLSEAIDYIMRRASPENSAAIQTRVEQYLTEAAAVRVPRVGGSLTLTTAADEPTEGTIVADVDPDASGVLRLENAVFADTGSAERNDVRAGVVYSISAPRPEGSDGRPYTVRASGTFTVRAAAVRLYSTPGQQESAGPADPQTFVLATEDTSARPVQFRPRIETSARIENDRFIDDVTVSVDDGVWPRLADGSFVPLSATADLYRTGAFPAESDEVPSNLSPVARLTLATDPARGPGTYRVELADRLPGPGVYTAVWRISRDEQDPAVAPHLPRGYAWAERFASPSQTEQLAPTPPSHTPTPTVAPTTSPAPSASPAPTALAATGVSSASAGGAAVGGIIAIVLGTGAAIVARRRPTRHP
;
A
#
# COMPACT_ATOMS: atom_id res chain seq x y z
N MET A 1 5.43 -41.37 31.75
CA MET A 1 6.25 -40.82 32.87
C MET A 1 5.98 -39.33 32.96
N ARG A 2 6.25 -38.68 34.09
CA ARG A 2 6.26 -37.21 34.16
C ARG A 2 7.66 -36.68 34.46
N VAL A 3 8.07 -35.62 33.77
CA VAL A 3 9.25 -34.82 34.09
C VAL A 3 8.75 -33.41 34.38
N GLY A 4 8.78 -33.01 35.65
CA GLY A 4 8.06 -31.80 36.09
C GLY A 4 6.55 -31.91 35.80
N ALA A 5 6.01 -30.96 35.05
CA ALA A 5 4.59 -30.94 34.66
C ALA A 5 4.30 -31.64 33.32
N VAL A 6 5.33 -32.14 32.61
CA VAL A 6 5.18 -32.68 31.25
C VAL A 6 5.08 -34.20 31.29
N HIS A 7 4.07 -34.75 30.61
CA HIS A 7 3.98 -36.18 30.35
C HIS A 7 4.90 -36.57 29.19
N THR A 8 5.73 -37.60 29.42
CA THR A 8 6.72 -38.09 28.46
C THR A 8 6.57 -39.59 28.23
N TYR A 9 6.88 -40.01 27.01
CA TYR A 9 6.65 -41.37 26.49
C TYR A 9 7.95 -41.98 25.98
N CYS A 10 8.20 -43.24 26.36
CA CYS A 10 9.40 -43.95 25.95
C CYS A 10 9.52 -44.03 24.42
N ILE A 11 10.69 -43.65 23.92
CA ILE A 11 11.07 -43.73 22.50
C ILE A 11 12.26 -44.65 22.27
N HIS A 12 12.52 -45.56 23.22
CA HIS A 12 13.57 -46.56 23.11
C HIS A 12 13.12 -47.87 23.76
N PRO A 13 12.24 -48.64 23.11
CA PRO A 13 11.75 -49.89 23.68
C PRO A 13 12.92 -50.85 23.99
N GLY A 14 12.75 -51.73 24.98
CA GLY A 14 13.76 -52.72 25.39
C GLY A 14 14.79 -52.28 26.45
N LEU A 15 14.94 -50.98 26.75
CA LEU A 15 15.77 -50.53 27.89
C LEU A 15 14.99 -50.51 29.22
N PRO A 16 15.64 -50.40 30.39
CA PRO A 16 14.96 -50.22 31.67
C PRO A 16 14.15 -48.91 31.71
N VAL A 17 13.00 -48.93 32.40
CA VAL A 17 12.14 -47.76 32.60
C VAL A 17 12.92 -46.63 33.28
N ALA A 18 12.71 -45.40 32.82
CA ALA A 18 13.26 -44.19 33.41
C ALA A 18 12.69 -43.94 34.84
N THR A 19 13.42 -44.36 35.88
CA THR A 19 13.11 -44.15 37.30
C THR A 19 14.12 -43.25 38.01
N GLY A 20 15.28 -43.01 37.39
CA GLY A 20 16.32 -42.13 37.91
C GLY A 20 16.13 -40.66 37.56
N THR A 21 17.13 -39.83 37.88
CA THR A 21 17.13 -38.41 37.53
C THR A 21 17.11 -38.22 36.02
N THR A 22 16.05 -37.58 35.53
CA THR A 22 15.86 -37.28 34.10
C THR A 22 16.30 -35.85 33.78
N THR A 23 17.02 -35.69 32.67
CA THR A 23 17.42 -34.40 32.11
C THR A 23 16.58 -34.07 30.87
N ASP A 24 16.12 -32.83 30.76
CA ASP A 24 15.52 -32.27 29.55
C ASP A 24 16.64 -31.82 28.60
N LEU A 25 16.69 -32.41 27.42
CA LEU A 25 17.69 -32.13 26.38
C LEU A 25 17.16 -31.12 25.34
N GLY A 26 15.96 -30.57 25.54
CA GLY A 26 15.33 -29.62 24.63
C GLY A 26 14.62 -30.27 23.43
N VAL A 27 14.21 -29.44 22.48
CA VAL A 27 13.56 -29.91 21.24
C VAL A 27 14.63 -30.41 20.27
N SER A 28 14.46 -31.64 19.76
CA SER A 28 15.34 -32.23 18.76
C SER A 28 14.56 -32.77 17.57
N SER A 29 15.06 -32.48 16.37
CA SER A 29 14.65 -33.09 15.10
C SER A 29 15.56 -34.25 14.67
N ASP A 30 16.55 -34.60 15.49
CA ASP A 30 17.45 -35.72 15.29
C ASP A 30 17.53 -36.54 16.58
N VAL A 31 16.85 -37.68 16.58
CA VAL A 31 16.77 -38.58 17.73
C VAL A 31 17.09 -39.98 17.27
N ARG A 32 18.37 -40.36 17.41
CA ARG A 32 18.89 -41.73 17.20
C ARG A 32 18.41 -42.41 15.90
N GLY A 33 18.34 -41.67 14.80
CA GLY A 33 17.96 -42.21 13.49
C GLY A 33 16.45 -42.35 13.26
N LEU A 34 15.60 -41.79 14.12
CA LEU A 34 14.18 -41.62 13.82
C LEU A 34 14.00 -40.71 12.61
N SER A 35 13.17 -41.16 11.67
CA SER A 35 12.79 -40.36 10.50
C SER A 35 11.93 -39.16 10.89
N ALA A 36 11.90 -38.13 10.04
CA ALA A 36 11.01 -36.98 10.23
C ALA A 36 9.53 -37.39 10.31
N GLN A 37 9.14 -38.44 9.58
CA GLN A 37 7.80 -39.02 9.66
C GLN A 37 7.51 -39.59 11.05
N GLN A 38 8.43 -40.38 11.61
CA GLN A 38 8.26 -40.90 12.97
C GLN A 38 8.20 -39.77 14.00
N LEU A 39 9.07 -38.77 13.89
CA LEU A 39 9.10 -37.63 14.81
C LEU A 39 7.80 -36.80 14.75
N VAL A 40 7.28 -36.49 13.57
CA VAL A 40 6.01 -35.74 13.46
C VAL A 40 4.82 -36.56 13.96
N SER A 41 4.80 -37.87 13.69
CA SER A 41 3.77 -38.79 14.19
C SER A 41 3.80 -38.90 15.72
N ILE A 42 4.98 -39.04 16.33
CA ILE A 42 5.15 -39.04 17.80
C ILE A 42 4.72 -37.70 18.37
N ASN A 43 5.19 -36.59 17.81
CA ASN A 43 4.85 -35.26 18.31
C ASN A 43 3.33 -35.00 18.22
N HIS A 44 2.68 -35.46 17.16
CA HIS A 44 1.22 -35.41 17.05
C HIS A 44 0.54 -36.15 18.20
N LEU A 45 0.89 -37.41 18.47
CA LEU A 45 0.26 -38.18 19.53
C LEU A 45 0.53 -37.61 20.93
N VAL A 46 1.78 -37.22 21.20
CA VAL A 46 2.18 -36.70 22.51
C VAL A 46 1.55 -35.33 22.79
N SER A 47 1.39 -34.49 21.76
CA SER A 47 0.75 -33.18 21.90
C SER A 47 -0.77 -33.26 21.99
N THR A 48 -1.41 -34.09 21.15
CA THR A 48 -2.88 -34.17 21.08
C THR A 48 -3.46 -35.01 22.23
N TYR A 49 -2.84 -36.14 22.55
CA TYR A 49 -3.38 -37.13 23.49
C TYR A 49 -2.47 -37.37 24.70
N GLY A 50 -1.19 -37.01 24.62
CA GLY A 50 -0.20 -37.40 25.61
C GLY A 50 -0.18 -36.58 26.91
N GLN A 51 -0.71 -35.35 26.90
CA GLN A 51 -0.76 -34.53 28.11
C GLN A 51 -2.04 -34.83 28.91
N THR A 52 -2.13 -36.05 29.43
CA THR A 52 -3.38 -36.59 30.02
C THR A 52 -3.15 -37.36 31.31
N ASP A 53 -4.16 -37.31 32.19
CA ASP A 53 -4.18 -38.03 33.47
C ASP A 53 -5.05 -39.30 33.39
N ASP A 54 -5.74 -39.53 32.26
CA ASP A 54 -6.44 -40.78 31.98
C ASP A 54 -5.40 -41.90 31.75
N PRO A 55 -5.33 -42.91 32.63
CA PRO A 55 -4.36 -44.00 32.51
C PRO A 55 -4.55 -44.84 31.24
N VAL A 56 -5.78 -44.98 30.73
CA VAL A 56 -6.06 -45.72 29.50
C VAL A 56 -5.53 -44.94 28.30
N GLN A 57 -5.76 -43.63 28.27
CA GLN A 57 -5.24 -42.74 27.22
C GLN A 57 -3.71 -42.70 27.24
N ALA A 58 -3.11 -42.51 28.42
CA ALA A 58 -1.66 -42.49 28.58
C ALA A 58 -1.02 -43.82 28.17
N ALA A 59 -1.59 -44.96 28.57
CA ALA A 59 -1.09 -46.27 28.14
C ALA A 59 -1.19 -46.44 26.61
N SER A 60 -2.28 -45.99 26.01
CA SER A 60 -2.50 -46.06 24.56
C SER A 60 -1.48 -45.20 23.79
N VAL A 61 -1.20 -43.98 24.23
CA VAL A 61 -0.15 -43.13 23.63
C VAL A 61 1.22 -43.81 23.77
N GLY A 62 1.53 -44.38 24.94
CA GLY A 62 2.80 -45.06 25.17
C GLY A 62 3.02 -46.28 24.26
N TRP A 63 1.97 -47.07 24.01
CA TRP A 63 2.02 -48.18 23.06
C TRP A 63 2.20 -47.72 21.62
N ALA A 64 1.42 -46.71 21.19
CA ALA A 64 1.50 -46.18 19.85
C ALA A 64 2.88 -45.54 19.56
N VAL A 65 3.42 -44.73 20.48
CA VAL A 65 4.75 -44.11 20.35
C VAL A 65 5.84 -45.16 20.21
N LYS A 66 5.86 -46.21 21.05
CA LYS A 66 6.84 -47.30 20.95
C LYS A 66 6.72 -48.04 19.62
N ALA A 67 5.50 -48.32 19.16
CA ALA A 67 5.26 -48.99 17.89
C ALA A 67 5.69 -48.13 16.67
N ILE A 68 5.60 -46.80 16.74
CA ILE A 68 6.12 -45.89 15.71
C ILE A 68 7.66 -45.90 15.67
N VAL A 69 8.30 -45.93 16.85
CA VAL A 69 9.76 -45.96 16.97
C VAL A 69 10.34 -47.26 16.44
N ASP A 70 9.88 -48.38 17.00
CA ASP A 70 10.36 -49.72 16.68
C ASP A 70 9.26 -50.73 17.04
N ARG A 71 8.51 -51.14 16.01
CA ARG A 71 7.40 -52.08 16.16
C ARG A 71 7.87 -53.44 16.64
N ASP A 72 8.98 -53.95 16.12
CA ASP A 72 9.48 -55.29 16.43
C ASP A 72 9.85 -55.41 17.90
N THR A 73 10.71 -54.49 18.39
CA THR A 73 11.08 -54.46 19.81
C THR A 73 9.86 -54.20 20.71
N THR A 74 8.89 -53.42 20.25
CA THR A 74 7.63 -53.18 20.98
C THR A 74 6.80 -54.45 21.16
N LEU A 75 6.69 -55.29 20.13
CA LEU A 75 5.97 -56.56 20.20
C LEU A 75 6.68 -57.54 21.15
N HIS A 76 8.01 -57.64 21.04
CA HIS A 76 8.75 -58.78 21.60
C HIS A 76 9.44 -58.50 22.94
N SER A 77 9.54 -57.25 23.39
CA SER A 77 10.30 -56.89 24.62
C SER A 77 9.76 -57.50 25.93
N TRP A 78 8.56 -58.10 25.92
CA TRP A 78 8.00 -58.84 27.06
C TRP A 78 7.76 -60.33 26.77
N GLY A 79 8.39 -60.87 25.71
CA GLY A 79 8.35 -62.29 25.37
C GLY A 79 7.07 -62.76 24.66
N TYR A 80 6.28 -61.84 24.11
CA TYR A 80 5.25 -62.20 23.13
C TYR A 80 5.93 -62.59 21.82
N SER A 81 5.50 -63.71 21.21
CA SER A 81 6.18 -64.32 20.05
C SER A 81 5.43 -64.18 18.73
N GLY A 82 4.30 -63.46 18.71
CA GLY A 82 3.51 -63.23 17.50
C GLY A 82 3.72 -61.83 16.92
N ASP A 83 2.99 -61.52 15.84
CA ASP A 83 3.20 -60.31 15.04
C ASP A 83 2.08 -59.25 15.20
N SER A 84 1.07 -59.56 16.02
CA SER A 84 -0.07 -58.68 16.25
C SER A 84 0.17 -57.72 17.42
N LEU A 85 0.05 -56.41 17.16
CA LEU A 85 0.20 -55.40 18.21
C LEU A 85 -0.94 -55.45 19.22
N SER A 86 -2.17 -55.71 18.77
CA SER A 86 -3.32 -55.85 19.67
C SER A 86 -3.16 -57.06 20.59
N GLU A 87 -2.69 -58.19 20.06
CA GLU A 87 -2.38 -59.37 20.88
C GLU A 87 -1.17 -59.16 21.80
N ALA A 88 -0.13 -58.43 21.36
CA ALA A 88 1.00 -58.07 22.22
C ALA A 88 0.56 -57.20 23.40
N ILE A 89 -0.32 -56.22 23.14
CA ILE A 89 -0.95 -55.40 24.18
C ILE A 89 -1.77 -56.29 25.11
N ASP A 90 -2.63 -57.16 24.59
CA ASP A 90 -3.43 -58.06 25.41
C ASP A 90 -2.57 -58.98 26.29
N TYR A 91 -1.50 -59.56 25.71
CA TYR A 91 -0.58 -60.45 26.40
C TYR A 91 0.00 -59.84 27.69
N ILE A 92 0.23 -58.52 27.70
CA ILE A 92 0.70 -57.77 28.86
C ILE A 92 -0.47 -57.28 29.71
N MET A 93 -1.46 -56.64 29.09
CA MET A 93 -2.54 -55.96 29.80
C MET A 93 -3.49 -56.92 30.50
N ARG A 94 -3.68 -58.15 30.01
CA ARG A 94 -4.44 -59.20 30.72
C ARG A 94 -3.89 -59.51 32.12
N ARG A 95 -2.59 -59.24 32.37
CA ARG A 95 -1.95 -59.40 33.69
C ARG A 95 -1.91 -58.09 34.47
N ALA A 96 -1.71 -56.97 33.79
CA ALA A 96 -1.50 -55.66 34.42
C ALA A 96 -2.79 -54.88 34.72
N SER A 97 -3.76 -54.91 33.80
CA SER A 97 -5.08 -54.26 33.92
C SER A 97 -6.04 -54.87 32.88
N PRO A 98 -6.61 -56.06 33.16
CA PRO A 98 -7.43 -56.80 32.20
C PRO A 98 -8.69 -56.02 31.78
N GLU A 99 -9.28 -55.26 32.70
CA GLU A 99 -10.47 -54.43 32.45
C GLU A 99 -10.25 -53.33 31.41
N ASN A 100 -9.00 -52.89 31.21
CA ASN A 100 -8.66 -51.82 30.27
C ASN A 100 -8.02 -52.34 28.96
N SER A 101 -7.70 -53.64 28.87
CA SER A 101 -6.95 -54.23 27.74
C SER A 101 -7.59 -53.89 26.38
N ALA A 102 -8.88 -54.16 26.22
CA ALA A 102 -9.59 -53.93 24.97
C ALA A 102 -9.65 -52.44 24.58
N ALA A 103 -9.91 -51.56 25.56
CA ALA A 103 -9.97 -50.12 25.32
C ALA A 103 -8.62 -49.55 24.85
N ILE A 104 -7.52 -50.06 25.40
CA ILE A 104 -6.16 -49.67 24.99
C ILE A 104 -5.87 -50.15 23.57
N GLN A 105 -6.21 -51.40 23.23
CA GLN A 105 -6.02 -51.94 21.87
C GLN A 105 -6.72 -51.07 20.82
N THR A 106 -8.02 -50.79 21.02
CA THR A 106 -8.81 -49.95 20.10
C THR A 106 -8.19 -48.56 19.93
N ARG A 107 -7.79 -47.90 21.04
CA ARG A 107 -7.20 -46.55 20.97
C ARG A 107 -5.83 -46.55 20.30
N VAL A 108 -5.00 -47.56 20.52
CA VAL A 108 -3.68 -47.67 19.87
C VAL A 108 -3.83 -47.78 18.36
N GLU A 109 -4.75 -48.62 17.87
CA GLU A 109 -5.01 -48.76 16.43
C GLU A 109 -5.50 -47.45 15.81
N GLN A 110 -6.39 -46.75 16.51
CA GLN A 110 -6.85 -45.41 16.10
C GLN A 110 -5.66 -44.43 16.02
N TYR A 111 -4.86 -44.33 17.08
CA TYR A 111 -3.72 -43.41 17.13
C TYR A 111 -2.68 -43.69 16.08
N LEU A 112 -2.37 -44.96 15.79
CA LEU A 112 -1.44 -45.33 14.74
C LEU A 112 -1.99 -44.95 13.35
N THR A 113 -3.28 -45.12 13.11
CA THR A 113 -3.94 -44.73 11.86
C THR A 113 -3.89 -43.22 11.67
N GLU A 114 -4.24 -42.45 12.70
CA GLU A 114 -4.17 -40.98 12.68
C GLU A 114 -2.73 -40.48 12.49
N ALA A 115 -1.78 -41.03 13.25
CA ALA A 115 -0.39 -40.62 13.20
C ALA A 115 0.28 -40.94 11.86
N ALA A 116 -0.12 -42.02 11.18
CA ALA A 116 0.35 -42.36 9.84
C ALA A 116 -0.20 -41.40 8.76
N ALA A 117 -1.35 -40.77 8.99
CA ALA A 117 -1.92 -39.78 8.09
C ALA A 117 -1.29 -38.38 8.24
N VAL A 118 -0.53 -38.13 9.32
CA VAL A 118 0.18 -36.85 9.53
C VAL A 118 1.33 -36.74 8.54
N ARG A 119 1.31 -35.69 7.70
CA ARG A 119 2.40 -35.40 6.77
C ARG A 119 3.58 -34.77 7.49
N VAL A 120 4.79 -35.05 7.02
CA VAL A 120 5.97 -34.26 7.40
C VAL A 120 5.81 -32.83 6.84
N PRO A 121 5.78 -31.80 7.70
CA PRO A 121 5.55 -30.43 7.26
C PRO A 121 6.78 -29.86 6.57
N ARG A 122 6.55 -29.08 5.51
CA ARG A 122 7.58 -28.24 4.88
C ARG A 122 7.80 -26.98 5.71
N VAL A 123 9.02 -26.78 6.19
CA VAL A 123 9.43 -25.53 6.83
C VAL A 123 9.96 -24.56 5.78
N GLY A 124 9.53 -23.31 5.85
CA GLY A 124 9.89 -22.29 4.86
C GLY A 124 8.89 -22.20 3.70
N GLY A 125 9.28 -21.44 2.68
CA GLY A 125 8.39 -21.12 1.57
C GLY A 125 8.84 -19.85 0.85
N SER A 126 7.92 -19.25 0.10
CA SER A 126 8.12 -17.96 -0.54
C SER A 126 6.85 -17.12 -0.53
N LEU A 127 7.04 -15.80 -0.65
CA LEU A 127 5.95 -14.84 -0.90
C LEU A 127 6.11 -14.31 -2.32
N THR A 128 5.04 -14.36 -3.11
CA THR A 128 4.98 -13.76 -4.44
C THR A 128 4.11 -12.52 -4.38
N LEU A 129 4.71 -11.37 -4.71
CA LEU A 129 4.03 -10.09 -4.83
C LEU A 129 3.91 -9.73 -6.32
N THR A 130 2.75 -9.23 -6.73
CA THR A 130 2.52 -8.76 -8.10
C THR A 130 1.99 -7.34 -8.11
N THR A 131 2.22 -6.67 -9.23
CA THR A 131 1.71 -5.33 -9.54
C THR A 131 0.93 -5.40 -10.84
N ALA A 132 -0.26 -4.80 -10.88
CA ALA A 132 -1.03 -4.74 -12.11
C ALA A 132 -0.37 -3.79 -13.12
N ALA A 133 -0.21 -4.23 -14.37
CA ALA A 133 0.58 -3.51 -15.37
C ALA A 133 0.02 -2.12 -15.72
N ASP A 134 -1.31 -1.98 -15.80
CA ASP A 134 -1.99 -0.73 -16.13
C ASP A 134 -2.46 0.06 -14.91
N GLU A 135 -2.40 -0.55 -13.71
CA GLU A 135 -2.84 0.06 -12.46
C GLU A 135 -1.80 -0.26 -11.36
N PRO A 136 -0.67 0.46 -11.33
CA PRO A 136 0.42 0.20 -10.39
C PRO A 136 0.03 0.33 -8.92
N THR A 137 -1.13 0.95 -8.62
CA THR A 137 -1.69 1.01 -7.27
C THR A 137 -2.41 -0.27 -6.85
N GLU A 138 -2.54 -1.25 -7.75
CA GLU A 138 -3.16 -2.55 -7.49
C GLU A 138 -2.14 -3.69 -7.59
N GLY A 139 -2.42 -4.80 -6.91
CA GLY A 139 -1.56 -5.96 -6.91
C GLY A 139 -2.14 -7.16 -6.16
N THR A 140 -1.35 -8.22 -6.05
CA THR A 140 -1.70 -9.38 -5.23
C THR A 140 -0.50 -9.91 -4.45
N ILE A 141 -0.76 -10.59 -3.35
CA ILE A 141 0.22 -11.38 -2.62
C ILE A 141 -0.26 -12.82 -2.42
N VAL A 142 0.65 -13.77 -2.63
CA VAL A 142 0.41 -15.22 -2.44
C VAL A 142 1.54 -15.80 -1.59
N ALA A 143 1.18 -16.65 -0.63
CA ALA A 143 2.14 -17.42 0.15
C ALA A 143 2.24 -18.86 -0.38
N ASP A 144 3.42 -19.27 -0.83
CA ASP A 144 3.76 -20.68 -1.05
C ASP A 144 4.42 -21.24 0.21
N VAL A 145 3.61 -21.84 1.08
CA VAL A 145 4.02 -22.48 2.35
C VAL A 145 3.39 -23.87 2.47
N ASP A 146 3.67 -24.62 3.55
CA ASP A 146 2.95 -25.88 3.76
C ASP A 146 1.42 -25.65 3.86
N PRO A 147 0.57 -26.52 3.28
CA PRO A 147 -0.89 -26.40 3.40
C PRO A 147 -1.42 -26.35 4.84
N ASP A 148 -0.72 -26.98 5.79
CA ASP A 148 -1.09 -26.97 7.21
C ASP A 148 -0.51 -25.77 7.96
N ALA A 149 0.32 -24.94 7.31
CA ALA A 149 0.83 -23.72 7.90
C ALA A 149 -0.25 -22.64 7.94
N SER A 150 -0.21 -21.85 9.02
CA SER A 150 -0.99 -20.61 9.15
C SER A 150 -0.04 -19.49 9.52
N GLY A 151 -0.28 -18.29 9.00
CA GLY A 151 0.57 -17.16 9.30
C GLY A 151 -0.14 -15.83 9.38
N VAL A 152 0.66 -14.82 9.69
CA VAL A 152 0.30 -13.41 9.67
C VAL A 152 1.17 -12.74 8.61
N LEU A 153 0.56 -11.95 7.73
CA LEU A 153 1.26 -11.10 6.77
C LEU A 153 1.13 -9.64 7.17
N ARG A 154 2.21 -8.89 6.96
CA ARG A 154 2.27 -7.44 7.11
C ARG A 154 2.83 -6.81 5.83
N LEU A 155 2.15 -5.76 5.38
CA LEU A 155 2.50 -4.95 4.23
C LEU A 155 3.08 -3.60 4.68
N GLU A 156 4.05 -3.11 3.92
CA GLU A 156 4.54 -1.73 3.99
C GLU A 156 4.24 -1.05 2.66
N ASN A 157 3.76 0.20 2.71
CA ASN A 157 3.28 0.97 1.56
C ASN A 157 2.10 0.34 0.78
N ALA A 158 1.40 -0.60 1.40
CA ALA A 158 0.18 -1.20 0.87
C ALA A 158 -0.74 -1.69 1.99
N VAL A 159 -1.98 -1.96 1.63
CA VAL A 159 -3.02 -2.55 2.48
C VAL A 159 -3.72 -3.69 1.73
N PHE A 160 -4.29 -4.64 2.46
CA PHE A 160 -5.17 -5.66 1.88
C PHE A 160 -6.48 -5.02 1.42
N ALA A 161 -6.86 -5.23 0.16
CA ALA A 161 -7.95 -4.49 -0.48
C ALA A 161 -9.33 -4.74 0.15
N ASP A 162 -9.53 -5.92 0.74
CA ASP A 162 -10.80 -6.30 1.39
C ASP A 162 -10.97 -5.72 2.80
N THR A 163 -9.87 -5.41 3.49
CA THR A 163 -9.90 -4.97 4.90
C THR A 163 -9.40 -3.54 5.10
N GLY A 164 -8.65 -2.99 4.14
CA GLY A 164 -7.93 -1.72 4.30
C GLY A 164 -6.81 -1.77 5.34
N SER A 165 -6.47 -2.94 5.87
CA SER A 165 -5.43 -3.14 6.88
C SER A 165 -4.09 -3.46 6.24
N ALA A 166 -2.99 -2.98 6.84
CA ALA A 166 -1.64 -3.40 6.47
C ALA A 166 -1.28 -4.80 7.02
N GLU A 167 -2.07 -5.33 7.95
CA GLU A 167 -1.86 -6.64 8.57
C GLU A 167 -3.03 -7.58 8.29
N ARG A 168 -2.72 -8.85 8.01
CA ARG A 168 -3.69 -9.92 7.83
C ARG A 168 -3.29 -11.16 8.60
N ASN A 169 -4.22 -11.66 9.42
CA ASN A 169 -4.13 -12.92 10.13
C ASN A 169 -4.70 -14.08 9.27
N ASP A 170 -4.47 -15.31 9.72
CA ASP A 170 -5.01 -16.53 9.09
C ASP A 170 -4.65 -16.67 7.61
N VAL A 171 -3.43 -16.26 7.24
CA VAL A 171 -2.89 -16.42 5.89
C VAL A 171 -2.68 -17.91 5.61
N ARG A 172 -3.23 -18.38 4.48
CA ARG A 172 -3.20 -19.78 4.05
C ARG A 172 -2.38 -19.96 2.77
N ALA A 173 -1.80 -21.14 2.63
CA ALA A 173 -1.05 -21.51 1.44
C ALA A 173 -1.89 -21.39 0.16
N GLY A 174 -1.33 -20.77 -0.88
CA GLY A 174 -1.93 -20.67 -2.21
C GLY A 174 -3.13 -19.73 -2.33
N VAL A 175 -3.59 -19.09 -1.24
CA VAL A 175 -4.67 -18.09 -1.32
C VAL A 175 -4.10 -16.79 -1.90
N VAL A 176 -4.82 -16.25 -2.88
CA VAL A 176 -4.49 -14.96 -3.51
C VAL A 176 -5.17 -13.83 -2.74
N TYR A 177 -4.37 -12.93 -2.17
CA TYR A 177 -4.87 -11.76 -1.48
C TYR A 177 -4.63 -10.51 -2.33
N SER A 178 -5.71 -9.82 -2.70
CA SER A 178 -5.62 -8.53 -3.39
C SER A 178 -5.09 -7.45 -2.46
N ILE A 179 -4.22 -6.58 -2.98
CA ILE A 179 -3.66 -5.44 -2.25
C ILE A 179 -3.91 -4.14 -3.01
N SER A 180 -4.06 -3.07 -2.24
CA SER A 180 -4.04 -1.69 -2.72
C SER A 180 -2.82 -0.99 -2.16
N ALA A 181 -2.06 -0.38 -3.04
CA ALA A 181 -0.84 0.36 -2.75
C ALA A 181 -1.04 1.80 -3.25
N PRO A 182 -1.79 2.65 -2.53
CA PRO A 182 -1.80 4.06 -2.85
C PRO A 182 -0.43 4.68 -2.58
N ARG A 183 -0.18 5.86 -3.14
CA ARG A 183 1.02 6.65 -2.82
C ARG A 183 1.15 6.78 -1.28
N PRO A 184 2.34 6.53 -0.70
CA PRO A 184 2.58 6.75 0.72
C PRO A 184 2.29 8.20 1.16
N GLU A 185 1.75 8.37 2.36
CA GLU A 185 1.57 9.69 2.96
C GLU A 185 2.92 10.42 3.10
N GLY A 186 2.95 11.72 2.80
CA GLY A 186 4.16 12.53 2.87
C GLY A 186 5.21 12.22 1.79
N SER A 187 4.89 11.40 0.78
CA SER A 187 5.76 11.17 -0.38
C SER A 187 6.08 12.46 -1.12
N ASP A 188 7.32 12.61 -1.57
CA ASP A 188 7.81 13.72 -2.40
C ASP A 188 7.55 13.52 -3.91
N GLY A 189 6.78 12.49 -4.26
CA GLY A 189 6.45 12.11 -5.63
C GLY A 189 7.38 11.07 -6.25
N ARG A 190 8.43 10.62 -5.55
CA ARG A 190 9.32 9.56 -6.04
C ARG A 190 8.63 8.19 -6.07
N PRO A 191 9.10 7.27 -6.94
CA PRO A 191 8.63 5.89 -6.96
C PRO A 191 8.84 5.22 -5.60
N TYR A 192 7.96 4.31 -5.25
CA TYR A 192 7.97 3.62 -3.96
C TYR A 192 7.84 2.11 -4.15
N THR A 193 8.27 1.35 -3.15
CA THR A 193 8.27 -0.11 -3.19
C THR A 193 7.32 -0.62 -2.11
N VAL A 194 6.44 -1.56 -2.48
CA VAL A 194 5.67 -2.35 -1.52
C VAL A 194 6.56 -3.47 -1.00
N ARG A 195 6.53 -3.66 0.32
CA ARG A 195 7.22 -4.75 0.99
C ARG A 195 6.22 -5.60 1.74
N ALA A 196 6.45 -6.89 1.76
CA ALA A 196 5.66 -7.81 2.54
C ALA A 196 6.58 -8.66 3.41
N SER A 197 6.17 -8.85 4.65
CA SER A 197 6.80 -9.78 5.58
C SER A 197 5.71 -10.67 6.19
N GLY A 198 6.05 -11.92 6.49
CA GLY A 198 5.11 -12.84 7.10
C GLY A 198 5.77 -13.75 8.10
N THR A 199 5.04 -14.08 9.15
CA THR A 199 5.41 -15.08 10.15
C THR A 199 4.44 -16.23 10.03
N PHE A 200 4.96 -17.43 9.79
CA PHE A 200 4.17 -18.64 9.60
C PHE A 200 4.54 -19.68 10.65
N THR A 201 3.54 -20.41 11.11
CA THR A 201 3.68 -21.48 12.09
C THR A 201 3.15 -22.78 11.48
N VAL A 202 3.89 -23.86 11.69
CA VAL A 202 3.55 -25.22 11.24
C VAL A 202 3.97 -26.22 12.31
N ARG A 203 3.37 -27.41 12.32
CA ARG A 203 3.77 -28.49 13.25
C ARG A 203 5.27 -28.77 13.12
N ALA A 204 5.92 -29.15 14.22
CA ALA A 204 7.31 -29.58 14.19
C ALA A 204 7.42 -31.09 13.91
N ALA A 205 8.31 -31.47 12.99
CA ALA A 205 8.83 -32.85 12.88
C ALA A 205 9.99 -33.05 13.89
N ALA A 206 9.67 -32.86 15.17
CA ALA A 206 10.62 -32.89 16.27
C ALA A 206 9.89 -33.30 17.55
N VAL A 207 10.63 -33.71 18.57
CA VAL A 207 10.11 -33.99 19.92
C VAL A 207 10.96 -33.28 20.96
N ARG A 208 10.39 -33.02 22.14
CA ARG A 208 11.19 -32.61 23.28
C ARG A 208 11.81 -33.84 23.93
N LEU A 209 13.14 -33.94 23.91
CA LEU A 209 13.86 -35.14 24.29
C LEU A 209 14.22 -35.11 25.78
N TYR A 210 13.99 -36.21 26.46
CA TYR A 210 14.35 -36.41 27.87
C TYR A 210 15.22 -37.67 27.99
N SER A 211 16.27 -37.59 28.80
CA SER A 211 17.21 -38.70 28.99
C SER A 211 17.45 -38.98 30.46
N THR A 212 17.48 -40.27 30.81
CA THR A 212 17.85 -40.76 32.13
C THR A 212 19.03 -41.73 31.94
N PRO A 213 20.20 -41.50 32.58
CA PRO A 213 21.39 -42.31 32.33
C PRO A 213 21.16 -43.82 32.47
N GLY A 214 21.54 -44.59 31.45
CA GLY A 214 21.41 -46.06 31.43
C GLY A 214 19.97 -46.59 31.32
N GLN A 215 18.99 -45.71 31.10
CA GLN A 215 17.56 -46.02 31.04
C GLN A 215 16.96 -45.48 29.73
N GLN A 216 15.67 -45.73 29.52
CA GLN A 216 14.94 -45.28 28.34
C GLN A 216 14.95 -43.75 28.19
N GLU A 217 15.19 -43.28 26.97
CA GLU A 217 14.86 -41.91 26.57
C GLU A 217 13.36 -41.78 26.34
N SER A 218 12.83 -40.57 26.57
CA SER A 218 11.42 -40.28 26.36
C SER A 218 11.19 -39.00 25.58
N ALA A 219 10.10 -38.96 24.82
CA ALA A 219 9.62 -37.80 24.08
C ALA A 219 8.48 -37.12 24.85
N GLY A 220 8.59 -35.81 24.99
CA GLY A 220 7.49 -34.88 25.27
C GLY A 220 7.09 -34.09 24.01
N PRO A 221 6.09 -33.22 24.13
CA PRO A 221 5.60 -32.41 23.02
C PRO A 221 6.66 -31.40 22.59
N ALA A 222 6.80 -31.19 21.28
CA ALA A 222 7.56 -30.09 20.70
C ALA A 222 6.61 -29.01 20.18
N ASP A 223 6.93 -27.76 20.52
CA ASP A 223 6.18 -26.60 20.05
C ASP A 223 6.20 -26.52 18.51
N PRO A 224 5.15 -25.94 17.90
CA PRO A 224 5.15 -25.65 16.47
C PRO A 224 6.38 -24.85 16.03
N GLN A 225 6.91 -25.17 14.85
CA GLN A 225 7.99 -24.42 14.24
C GLN A 225 7.45 -23.14 13.61
N THR A 226 8.18 -22.04 13.83
CA THR A 226 7.86 -20.73 13.25
C THR A 226 8.97 -20.29 12.32
N PHE A 227 8.61 -19.74 11.17
CA PHE A 227 9.56 -19.21 10.19
C PHE A 227 9.03 -17.90 9.61
N VAL A 228 9.95 -17.07 9.12
CA VAL A 228 9.66 -15.77 8.52
C VAL A 228 9.95 -15.78 7.03
N LEU A 229 9.10 -15.11 6.27
CA LEU A 229 9.26 -14.88 4.83
C LEU A 229 9.18 -13.38 4.57
N ALA A 230 9.88 -12.92 3.53
CA ALA A 230 9.80 -11.55 3.07
C ALA A 230 9.90 -11.48 1.55
N THR A 231 9.28 -10.47 0.96
CA THR A 231 9.36 -10.14 -0.47
C THR A 231 9.12 -8.64 -0.67
N GLU A 232 9.49 -8.11 -1.82
CA GLU A 232 9.21 -6.74 -2.23
C GLU A 232 8.93 -6.67 -3.73
N ASP A 233 8.41 -5.54 -4.20
CA ASP A 233 8.15 -5.37 -5.63
C ASP A 233 9.45 -5.56 -6.43
N THR A 234 9.36 -6.26 -7.57
CA THR A 234 10.49 -6.41 -8.49
C THR A 234 10.92 -5.10 -9.14
N SER A 235 10.05 -4.08 -9.10
CA SER A 235 10.31 -2.73 -9.62
C SER A 235 9.48 -1.73 -8.82
N ALA A 236 10.05 -0.55 -8.54
CA ALA A 236 9.34 0.49 -7.81
C ALA A 236 8.09 0.94 -8.58
N ARG A 237 6.99 1.14 -7.86
CA ARG A 237 5.72 1.61 -8.39
C ARG A 237 5.81 3.11 -8.70
N PRO A 238 5.38 3.56 -9.90
CA PRO A 238 5.28 4.97 -10.21
C PRO A 238 4.21 5.63 -9.33
N VAL A 239 4.42 6.91 -9.01
CA VAL A 239 3.37 7.73 -8.40
C VAL A 239 2.42 8.18 -9.49
N GLN A 240 1.14 7.83 -9.34
CA GLN A 240 0.09 8.35 -10.21
C GLN A 240 -0.38 9.75 -9.79
N PHE A 241 -0.82 10.53 -10.77
CA PHE A 241 -1.39 11.86 -10.57
C PHE A 241 -2.43 12.20 -11.64
N ARG A 242 -3.27 13.21 -11.37
CA ARG A 242 -4.24 13.77 -12.31
C ARG A 242 -3.87 15.22 -12.61
N PRO A 243 -3.16 15.51 -13.71
CA PRO A 243 -2.83 16.88 -14.06
C PRO A 243 -4.07 17.68 -14.45
N ARG A 244 -3.97 19.01 -14.44
CA ARG A 244 -4.93 19.93 -15.03
C ARG A 244 -4.21 21.13 -15.64
N ILE A 245 -4.85 21.77 -16.61
CA ILE A 245 -4.35 22.99 -17.25
C ILE A 245 -5.33 24.14 -17.01
N GLU A 246 -4.75 25.31 -16.72
CA GLU A 246 -5.42 26.62 -16.74
C GLU A 246 -4.67 27.52 -17.73
N THR A 247 -5.38 28.33 -18.51
CA THR A 247 -4.81 29.09 -19.63
C THR A 247 -4.96 30.59 -19.44
N SER A 248 -4.20 31.37 -20.21
CA SER A 248 -4.37 32.81 -20.35
C SER A 248 -3.81 33.23 -21.70
N ALA A 249 -4.71 33.30 -22.67
CA ALA A 249 -4.39 33.61 -24.05
C ALA A 249 -4.26 35.12 -24.28
N ARG A 250 -3.46 35.48 -25.28
CA ARG A 250 -3.40 36.82 -25.87
C ARG A 250 -2.89 36.75 -27.31
N ILE A 251 -3.15 37.78 -28.09
CA ILE A 251 -2.61 37.92 -29.44
C ILE A 251 -1.65 39.10 -29.49
N GLU A 252 -0.41 38.85 -29.89
CA GLU A 252 0.62 39.86 -30.08
C GLU A 252 1.29 39.68 -31.44
N ASN A 253 1.46 40.75 -32.21
CA ASN A 253 2.11 40.71 -33.53
C ASN A 253 1.53 39.63 -34.48
N ASP A 254 0.21 39.51 -34.52
CA ASP A 254 -0.55 38.50 -35.26
C ASP A 254 -0.23 37.04 -34.88
N ARG A 255 0.29 36.80 -33.67
CA ARG A 255 0.59 35.47 -33.15
C ARG A 255 -0.24 35.19 -31.91
N PHE A 256 -0.71 33.96 -31.82
CA PHE A 256 -1.38 33.47 -30.62
C PHE A 256 -0.35 33.07 -29.58
N ILE A 257 -0.47 33.62 -28.38
CA ILE A 257 0.36 33.31 -27.23
C ILE A 257 -0.56 32.81 -26.12
N ASP A 258 -0.20 31.70 -25.49
CA ASP A 258 -0.92 31.14 -24.35
C ASP A 258 0.03 30.92 -23.18
N ASP A 259 -0.34 31.44 -22.02
CA ASP A 259 0.32 31.15 -20.75
C ASP A 259 -0.39 29.98 -20.06
N VAL A 260 0.16 28.78 -20.26
CA VAL A 260 -0.42 27.51 -19.85
C VAL A 260 0.11 27.10 -18.48
N THR A 261 -0.73 27.17 -17.46
CA THR A 261 -0.42 26.77 -16.09
C THR A 261 -0.82 25.32 -15.86
N VAL A 262 0.17 24.45 -15.68
CA VAL A 262 -0.04 23.04 -15.41
C VAL A 262 0.07 22.76 -13.92
N SER A 263 -0.92 22.07 -13.35
CA SER A 263 -0.97 21.73 -11.93
C SER A 263 -1.57 20.33 -11.70
N VAL A 264 -1.68 19.91 -10.44
CA VAL A 264 -2.27 18.62 -10.04
C VAL A 264 -3.55 18.89 -9.25
N ASP A 265 -4.63 18.17 -9.56
CA ASP A 265 -5.90 18.27 -8.82
C ASP A 265 -5.77 17.73 -7.39
N ASP A 266 -5.22 16.53 -7.27
CA ASP A 266 -4.97 15.86 -5.99
C ASP A 266 -3.60 15.16 -6.01
N GLY A 267 -2.84 15.38 -4.94
CA GLY A 267 -1.55 14.76 -4.73
C GLY A 267 -0.33 15.61 -5.10
N VAL A 268 0.72 14.93 -5.56
CA VAL A 268 2.03 15.52 -5.85
C VAL A 268 2.41 15.24 -7.29
N TRP A 269 3.14 16.19 -7.90
CA TRP A 269 3.72 15.96 -9.22
C TRP A 269 4.76 14.83 -9.12
N PRO A 270 4.66 13.76 -9.91
CA PRO A 270 5.57 12.63 -9.79
C PRO A 270 7.01 13.01 -10.14
N ARG A 271 7.94 12.31 -9.52
CA ARG A 271 9.37 12.43 -9.79
C ARG A 271 9.92 11.11 -10.28
N LEU A 272 10.95 11.20 -11.10
CA LEU A 272 11.82 10.07 -11.43
C LEU A 272 12.75 9.76 -10.25
N ALA A 273 13.45 8.63 -10.32
CA ALA A 273 14.37 8.20 -9.27
C ALA A 273 15.53 9.20 -9.04
N ASP A 274 15.95 9.92 -10.07
CA ASP A 274 16.97 10.98 -9.98
C ASP A 274 16.45 12.28 -9.32
N GLY A 275 15.14 12.38 -9.07
CA GLY A 275 14.48 13.52 -8.46
C GLY A 275 13.96 14.57 -9.45
N SER A 276 14.24 14.42 -10.75
CA SER A 276 13.60 15.25 -11.78
C SER A 276 12.09 14.97 -11.82
N PHE A 277 11.32 15.96 -12.23
CA PHE A 277 9.88 15.80 -12.40
C PHE A 277 9.58 14.98 -13.66
N VAL A 278 8.54 14.16 -13.58
CA VAL A 278 8.02 13.45 -14.76
C VAL A 278 7.52 14.47 -15.77
N PRO A 279 8.04 14.48 -17.02
CA PRO A 279 7.62 15.43 -18.04
C PRO A 279 6.23 15.05 -18.56
N LEU A 280 5.32 16.02 -18.61
CA LEU A 280 3.99 15.86 -19.18
C LEU A 280 3.94 16.55 -20.56
N SER A 281 3.33 15.88 -21.53
CA SER A 281 3.00 16.46 -22.82
C SER A 281 1.51 16.83 -22.90
N ALA A 282 1.21 17.99 -23.45
CA ALA A 282 -0.14 18.44 -23.74
C ALA A 282 -0.21 19.05 -25.14
N THR A 283 -1.37 18.97 -25.78
CA THR A 283 -1.59 19.55 -27.12
C THR A 283 -2.81 20.46 -27.07
N ALA A 284 -2.79 21.51 -27.89
CA ALA A 284 -3.96 22.34 -28.12
C ALA A 284 -4.26 22.46 -29.61
N ASP A 285 -5.51 22.31 -29.97
CA ASP A 285 -6.00 22.65 -31.30
C ASP A 285 -6.54 24.08 -31.26
N LEU A 286 -6.06 24.93 -32.17
CA LEU A 286 -6.49 26.32 -32.30
C LEU A 286 -7.60 26.43 -33.35
N TYR A 287 -8.76 26.96 -32.97
CA TYR A 287 -9.91 27.13 -33.86
C TYR A 287 -10.12 28.61 -34.18
N ARG A 288 -10.67 28.90 -35.36
CA ARG A 288 -11.04 30.26 -35.79
C ARG A 288 -12.52 30.36 -36.05
N THR A 289 -13.15 31.40 -35.51
CA THR A 289 -14.56 31.75 -35.71
C THR A 289 -14.72 33.22 -36.11
N GLY A 290 -15.90 33.59 -36.60
CA GLY A 290 -16.20 34.97 -37.00
C GLY A 290 -16.62 35.90 -35.85
N ALA A 291 -17.03 35.34 -34.72
CA ALA A 291 -17.47 36.03 -33.52
C ALA A 291 -17.24 35.12 -32.31
N PHE A 292 -17.25 35.69 -31.10
CA PHE A 292 -17.08 34.92 -29.86
C PHE A 292 -18.12 33.79 -29.77
N PRO A 293 -17.70 32.52 -29.81
CA PRO A 293 -18.61 31.40 -29.65
C PRO A 293 -19.08 31.30 -28.20
N ALA A 294 -20.23 30.65 -27.99
CA ALA A 294 -20.68 30.30 -26.65
C ALA A 294 -19.79 29.20 -26.05
N GLU A 295 -19.54 29.27 -24.75
CA GLU A 295 -18.81 28.22 -24.03
C GLU A 295 -19.59 26.89 -24.09
N SER A 296 -18.88 25.79 -24.29
CA SER A 296 -19.46 24.45 -24.36
C SER A 296 -18.46 23.39 -23.91
N ASP A 297 -18.93 22.21 -23.53
CA ASP A 297 -18.05 21.14 -23.05
C ASP A 297 -17.23 20.47 -24.17
N GLU A 298 -17.70 20.60 -25.42
CA GLU A 298 -17.09 19.97 -26.59
C GLU A 298 -16.86 20.98 -27.70
N VAL A 299 -15.86 20.72 -28.54
CA VAL A 299 -15.64 21.54 -29.75
C VAL A 299 -16.76 21.25 -30.76
N PRO A 300 -17.44 22.27 -31.31
CA PRO A 300 -18.42 22.08 -32.37
C PRO A 300 -17.85 21.33 -33.57
N SER A 301 -18.54 20.28 -34.03
CA SER A 301 -18.05 19.36 -35.06
C SER A 301 -17.85 19.98 -36.45
N ASN A 302 -18.40 21.16 -36.69
CA ASN A 302 -18.23 21.92 -37.93
C ASN A 302 -16.95 22.77 -37.95
N LEU A 303 -16.19 22.81 -36.85
CA LEU A 303 -14.93 23.52 -36.78
C LEU A 303 -13.76 22.60 -37.15
N SER A 304 -12.78 23.17 -37.85
CA SER A 304 -11.50 22.52 -38.12
C SER A 304 -10.39 23.36 -37.50
N PRO A 305 -9.37 22.72 -36.89
CA PRO A 305 -8.25 23.46 -36.34
C PRO A 305 -7.49 24.19 -37.44
N VAL A 306 -7.14 25.45 -37.19
CA VAL A 306 -6.29 26.26 -38.06
C VAL A 306 -4.81 26.13 -37.71
N ALA A 307 -4.49 25.68 -36.50
CA ALA A 307 -3.14 25.38 -36.04
C ALA A 307 -3.16 24.41 -34.85
N ARG A 308 -1.98 23.91 -34.49
CA ARG A 308 -1.76 23.09 -33.30
C ARG A 308 -0.63 23.67 -32.45
N LEU A 309 -0.86 23.74 -31.15
CA LEU A 309 0.10 24.11 -30.13
C LEU A 309 0.52 22.84 -29.38
N THR A 310 1.77 22.80 -28.91
CA THR A 310 2.32 21.68 -28.15
C THR A 310 3.06 22.20 -26.94
N LEU A 311 2.83 21.58 -25.79
CA LEU A 311 3.52 21.85 -24.54
C LEU A 311 4.20 20.57 -24.05
N ALA A 312 5.45 20.69 -23.64
CA ALA A 312 6.13 19.70 -22.82
C ALA A 312 6.66 20.40 -21.57
N THR A 313 6.33 19.90 -20.38
CA THR A 313 6.84 20.48 -19.12
C THR A 313 8.32 20.17 -18.95
N ASP A 314 9.08 21.11 -18.39
CA ASP A 314 10.51 20.94 -18.13
C ASP A 314 10.72 20.01 -16.91
N PRO A 315 11.46 18.89 -17.03
CA PRO A 315 11.71 17.97 -15.93
C PRO A 315 12.50 18.60 -14.76
N ALA A 316 13.22 19.70 -14.97
CA ALA A 316 13.88 20.43 -13.88
C ALA A 316 12.91 21.31 -13.09
N ARG A 317 11.84 21.78 -13.73
CA ARG A 317 10.88 22.75 -13.18
C ARG A 317 9.58 22.11 -12.69
N GLY A 318 9.03 21.14 -13.43
CA GLY A 318 7.78 20.44 -13.12
C GLY A 318 6.53 21.32 -13.31
N PRO A 319 5.60 21.37 -12.33
CA PRO A 319 4.38 22.15 -12.46
C PRO A 319 4.62 23.67 -12.57
N GLY A 320 3.65 24.38 -13.12
CA GLY A 320 3.64 25.85 -13.22
C GLY A 320 3.30 26.37 -14.62
N THR A 321 3.52 27.67 -14.82
CA THR A 321 3.17 28.37 -16.07
C THR A 321 4.24 28.30 -17.16
N TYR A 322 3.86 27.81 -18.33
CA TYR A 322 4.67 27.71 -19.54
C TYR A 322 4.07 28.60 -20.62
N ARG A 323 4.92 29.39 -21.28
CA ARG A 323 4.49 30.19 -22.44
C ARG A 323 4.60 29.36 -23.70
N VAL A 324 3.49 29.25 -24.42
CA VAL A 324 3.41 28.59 -25.72
C VAL A 324 3.03 29.63 -26.76
N GLU A 325 3.82 29.74 -27.82
CA GLU A 325 3.58 30.70 -28.90
C GLU A 325 3.41 29.95 -30.23
N LEU A 326 2.43 30.38 -31.01
CA LEU A 326 2.27 29.90 -32.38
C LEU A 326 3.46 30.36 -33.23
N ALA A 327 4.16 29.40 -33.85
CA ALA A 327 5.34 29.68 -34.65
C ALA A 327 5.04 30.54 -35.89
N ASP A 328 3.83 30.40 -36.46
CA ASP A 328 3.35 31.13 -37.62
C ASP A 328 2.37 32.24 -37.25
N ARG A 329 2.15 33.18 -38.18
CA ARG A 329 1.10 34.19 -38.01
C ARG A 329 -0.28 33.59 -38.22
N LEU A 330 -1.24 34.17 -37.52
CA LEU A 330 -2.64 33.84 -37.67
C LEU A 330 -3.14 34.16 -39.10
N PRO A 331 -4.05 33.34 -39.67
CA PRO A 331 -4.47 33.44 -41.06
C PRO A 331 -5.32 34.69 -41.40
N GLY A 332 -5.57 35.57 -40.42
CA GLY A 332 -6.26 36.84 -40.59
C GLY A 332 -7.19 37.20 -39.42
N PRO A 333 -7.99 38.27 -39.53
CA PRO A 333 -8.87 38.71 -38.45
C PRO A 333 -9.91 37.64 -38.06
N GLY A 334 -10.25 37.55 -36.78
CA GLY A 334 -11.21 36.57 -36.28
C GLY A 334 -11.08 36.32 -34.79
N VAL A 335 -11.95 35.48 -34.24
CA VAL A 335 -11.86 35.02 -32.85
C VAL A 335 -11.20 33.64 -32.83
N TYR A 336 -10.16 33.52 -32.02
CA TYR A 336 -9.30 32.34 -31.91
C TYR A 336 -9.45 31.71 -30.54
N THR A 337 -9.66 30.39 -30.49
CA THR A 337 -9.86 29.63 -29.25
C THR A 337 -8.92 28.43 -29.26
N ALA A 338 -8.07 28.31 -28.24
CA ALA A 338 -7.15 27.17 -28.08
C ALA A 338 -7.72 26.17 -27.06
N VAL A 339 -7.96 24.92 -27.49
CA VAL A 339 -8.49 23.87 -26.59
C VAL A 339 -7.39 22.89 -26.25
N TRP A 340 -6.89 22.95 -25.01
CA TRP A 340 -5.85 22.05 -24.51
C TRP A 340 -6.40 20.68 -24.14
N ARG A 341 -5.56 19.65 -24.34
CA ARG A 341 -5.84 18.26 -24.02
C ARG A 341 -4.61 17.57 -23.44
N ILE A 342 -4.87 16.65 -22.53
CA ILE A 342 -3.91 15.70 -21.98
C ILE A 342 -4.54 14.31 -22.12
N SER A 343 -3.86 13.39 -22.78
CA SER A 343 -4.28 12.00 -22.90
C SER A 343 -3.14 11.09 -22.46
N ARG A 344 -3.45 10.02 -21.71
CA ARG A 344 -2.48 8.97 -21.36
C ARG A 344 -1.88 8.32 -22.60
N ASP A 345 -2.70 8.06 -23.62
CA ASP A 345 -2.29 7.33 -24.81
C ASP A 345 -1.41 8.17 -25.76
N GLU A 346 -1.37 9.49 -25.54
CA GLU A 346 -0.52 10.43 -26.26
C GLU A 346 0.79 10.75 -25.51
N GLN A 347 0.97 10.21 -24.28
CA GLN A 347 2.21 10.40 -23.54
C GLN A 347 3.33 9.46 -24.02
N ASP A 348 4.57 9.82 -23.68
CA ASP A 348 5.69 8.89 -23.76
C ASP A 348 5.40 7.62 -22.93
N PRO A 349 5.80 6.41 -23.39
CA PRO A 349 5.59 5.17 -22.65
C PRO A 349 6.16 5.16 -21.23
N ALA A 350 7.19 5.95 -20.93
CA ALA A 350 7.73 6.10 -19.58
C ALA A 350 6.86 7.00 -18.68
N VAL A 351 6.03 7.88 -19.26
CA VAL A 351 5.15 8.81 -18.56
C VAL A 351 3.75 8.23 -18.36
N ALA A 352 3.25 7.45 -19.32
CA ALA A 352 1.90 6.87 -19.29
C ALA A 352 1.54 6.10 -18.00
N PRO A 353 2.46 5.36 -17.33
CA PRO A 353 2.18 4.69 -16.05
C PRO A 353 1.90 5.65 -14.87
N HIS A 354 2.27 6.93 -14.99
CA HIS A 354 1.98 7.96 -13.99
C HIS A 354 0.57 8.55 -14.14
N LEU A 355 -0.16 8.24 -15.20
CA LEU A 355 -1.55 8.66 -15.38
C LEU A 355 -2.49 7.47 -15.12
N PRO A 356 -3.64 7.68 -14.47
CA PRO A 356 -4.64 6.64 -14.29
C PRO A 356 -5.04 6.00 -15.62
N ARG A 357 -5.45 4.74 -15.58
CA ARG A 357 -5.92 4.04 -16.78
C ARG A 357 -7.06 4.82 -17.45
N GLY A 358 -6.94 5.04 -18.76
CA GLY A 358 -7.93 5.78 -19.55
C GLY A 358 -8.02 7.27 -19.22
N TYR A 359 -7.03 7.83 -18.53
CA TYR A 359 -7.02 9.25 -18.21
C TYR A 359 -6.99 10.10 -19.48
N ALA A 360 -8.00 10.96 -19.60
CA ALA A 360 -8.11 12.01 -20.59
C ALA A 360 -8.69 13.25 -19.93
N TRP A 361 -8.07 14.39 -20.22
CA TRP A 361 -8.53 15.71 -19.80
C TRP A 361 -8.56 16.61 -21.03
N ALA A 362 -9.61 17.42 -21.15
CA ALA A 362 -9.74 18.42 -22.19
C ALA A 362 -10.36 19.68 -21.58
N GLU A 363 -9.85 20.83 -22.00
CA GLU A 363 -10.46 22.11 -21.68
C GLU A 363 -11.83 22.23 -22.35
N ARG A 364 -12.74 22.98 -21.73
CA ARG A 364 -14.03 23.32 -22.35
C ARG A 364 -13.77 24.19 -23.57
N PHE A 365 -14.63 24.15 -24.58
CA PHE A 365 -14.50 25.03 -25.74
C PHE A 365 -14.97 26.44 -25.41
N ALA A 366 -14.20 27.44 -25.84
CA ALA A 366 -14.55 28.87 -25.81
C ALA A 366 -14.66 29.49 -24.42
N SER A 367 -13.95 28.96 -23.42
CA SER A 367 -13.80 29.67 -22.15
C SER A 367 -13.09 31.03 -22.39
N PRO A 368 -13.37 32.07 -21.58
CA PRO A 368 -12.78 33.40 -21.80
C PRO A 368 -11.25 33.42 -21.70
N SER A 369 -10.67 32.57 -20.86
CA SER A 369 -9.22 32.49 -20.63
C SER A 369 -8.40 32.00 -21.82
N GLN A 370 -9.04 31.33 -22.79
CA GLN A 370 -8.39 30.71 -23.95
C GLN A 370 -8.82 31.34 -25.29
N THR A 371 -9.62 32.41 -25.25
CA THR A 371 -10.29 32.98 -26.44
C THR A 371 -9.94 34.44 -26.66
N GLU A 372 -9.44 34.76 -27.85
CA GLU A 372 -8.92 36.09 -28.19
C GLU A 372 -9.33 36.56 -29.58
N GLN A 373 -9.42 37.88 -29.79
CA GLN A 373 -9.82 38.45 -31.07
C GLN A 373 -8.66 39.17 -31.76
N LEU A 374 -8.32 38.72 -32.98
CA LEU A 374 -7.49 39.49 -33.89
C LEU A 374 -8.36 40.48 -34.67
N ALA A 375 -8.23 41.77 -34.35
CA ALA A 375 -8.94 42.83 -35.04
C ALA A 375 -8.39 43.05 -36.46
N PRO A 376 -9.21 43.52 -37.42
CA PRO A 376 -8.72 43.97 -38.72
C PRO A 376 -7.74 45.13 -38.56
N THR A 377 -6.62 45.10 -39.29
CA THR A 377 -5.71 46.26 -39.37
C THR A 377 -6.49 47.45 -39.95
N PRO A 378 -6.53 48.61 -39.27
CA PRO A 378 -7.20 49.80 -39.81
C PRO A 378 -6.56 50.20 -41.14
N PRO A 379 -7.35 50.66 -42.13
CA PRO A 379 -6.78 51.19 -43.36
C PRO A 379 -5.87 52.38 -43.04
N SER A 380 -4.69 52.41 -43.64
CA SER A 380 -3.76 53.53 -43.49
C SER A 380 -4.38 54.79 -44.09
N HIS A 381 -4.81 55.73 -43.26
CA HIS A 381 -5.18 57.06 -43.74
C HIS A 381 -3.90 57.79 -44.17
N THR A 382 -3.62 57.82 -45.47
CA THR A 382 -2.69 58.79 -46.03
C THR A 382 -3.35 60.17 -45.86
N PRO A 383 -2.76 61.13 -45.13
CA PRO A 383 -3.32 62.47 -45.05
C PRO A 383 -3.31 63.08 -46.45
N THR A 384 -4.50 63.33 -47.01
CA THR A 384 -4.66 64.15 -48.20
C THR A 384 -4.07 65.54 -47.91
N PRO A 385 -3.17 66.09 -48.75
CA PRO A 385 -2.60 67.39 -48.49
C PRO A 385 -3.70 68.47 -48.49
N THR A 386 -3.88 69.10 -47.34
CA THR A 386 -4.73 70.30 -47.18
C THR A 386 -4.20 71.41 -48.07
N VAL A 387 -5.00 71.86 -49.03
CA VAL A 387 -4.74 73.05 -49.83
C VAL A 387 -4.76 74.26 -48.89
N ALA A 388 -3.66 75.02 -48.86
CA ALA A 388 -3.51 76.23 -48.04
C ALA A 388 -4.48 77.34 -48.50
N PRO A 389 -5.26 77.96 -47.60
CA PRO A 389 -5.97 79.18 -47.93
C PRO A 389 -5.06 80.41 -47.82
N THR A 390 -5.28 81.33 -48.76
CA THR A 390 -4.60 82.61 -48.97
C THR A 390 -4.84 83.59 -47.81
N THR A 391 -3.82 84.37 -47.47
CA THR A 391 -3.72 85.36 -46.39
C THR A 391 -4.45 86.69 -46.67
N SER A 392 -5.06 87.31 -45.64
CA SER A 392 -5.12 88.79 -45.41
C SER A 392 -5.86 89.18 -44.10
N PRO A 393 -5.74 90.41 -43.54
CA PRO A 393 -4.99 90.67 -42.30
C PRO A 393 -5.81 91.20 -41.10
N ALA A 394 -5.11 91.32 -39.96
CA ALA A 394 -5.58 91.70 -38.63
C ALA A 394 -5.98 93.18 -38.42
N PRO A 395 -6.69 93.47 -37.32
CA PRO A 395 -6.36 94.65 -36.50
C PRO A 395 -6.27 94.39 -34.98
N SER A 396 -5.66 95.36 -34.31
CA SER A 396 -4.96 95.33 -33.01
C SER A 396 -5.72 95.88 -31.80
N ALA A 397 -5.23 95.50 -30.60
CA ALA A 397 -5.13 96.21 -29.30
C ALA A 397 -6.41 96.53 -28.47
N SER A 398 -6.63 95.99 -27.25
CA SER A 398 -6.03 96.24 -25.88
C SER A 398 -6.88 97.25 -25.04
N PRO A 399 -6.80 97.39 -23.69
CA PRO A 399 -6.12 96.62 -22.62
C PRO A 399 -6.95 96.38 -21.31
N ALA A 400 -6.27 95.82 -20.28
CA ALA A 400 -6.71 95.36 -18.94
C ALA A 400 -7.04 96.46 -17.88
N PRO A 401 -7.38 96.06 -16.62
CA PRO A 401 -6.42 96.31 -15.54
C PRO A 401 -6.18 95.18 -14.51
N THR A 402 -4.95 95.25 -13.98
CA THR A 402 -4.26 94.77 -12.76
C THR A 402 -4.95 95.21 -11.44
N ALA A 403 -4.66 94.77 -10.20
CA ALA A 403 -3.81 93.76 -9.53
C ALA A 403 -4.05 93.83 -7.99
N LEU A 404 -3.33 92.96 -7.23
CA LEU A 404 -2.95 92.98 -5.80
C LEU A 404 -3.96 92.46 -4.75
N ALA A 405 -3.59 91.80 -3.63
CA ALA A 405 -2.43 91.00 -3.18
C ALA A 405 -2.70 90.59 -1.70
N ALA A 406 -2.07 89.49 -1.24
CA ALA A 406 -1.67 89.20 0.17
C ALA A 406 -2.79 89.03 1.23
N THR A 407 -2.74 88.17 2.26
CA THR A 407 -1.68 87.42 2.97
C THR A 407 -2.35 86.41 3.92
N GLY A 408 -1.59 85.42 4.43
CA GLY A 408 -1.79 84.95 5.81
C GLY A 408 -1.81 83.43 6.02
N VAL A 409 -0.70 82.90 6.51
CA VAL A 409 -0.59 81.57 7.13
C VAL A 409 -0.63 81.76 8.65
N SER A 410 -1.34 80.91 9.39
CA SER A 410 -1.00 80.58 10.79
C SER A 410 -1.71 79.31 11.26
N SER A 411 -0.91 78.43 11.81
CA SER A 411 -1.26 77.23 12.58
C SER A 411 -1.66 77.58 14.02
N ALA A 412 -2.65 76.90 14.61
CA ALA A 412 -2.62 76.40 15.99
C ALA A 412 -3.92 75.69 16.41
N SER A 413 -3.75 74.43 16.82
CA SER A 413 -4.31 73.75 18.00
C SER A 413 -5.82 73.76 18.35
N ALA A 414 -6.28 72.53 18.56
CA ALA A 414 -7.02 72.02 19.73
C ALA A 414 -8.53 72.24 19.84
N GLY A 415 -9.24 71.11 20.02
CA GLY A 415 -10.30 71.00 21.02
C GLY A 415 -11.65 70.48 20.54
N GLY A 416 -11.92 69.20 20.82
CA GLY A 416 -13.14 68.81 21.54
C GLY A 416 -14.33 68.25 20.76
N ALA A 417 -14.66 66.98 21.11
CA ALA A 417 -16.00 66.39 21.33
C ALA A 417 -17.00 66.36 20.15
N ALA A 418 -17.92 65.41 19.97
CA ALA A 418 -18.32 64.11 20.53
C ALA A 418 -19.47 63.65 19.57
N VAL A 419 -19.75 62.37 19.27
CA VAL A 419 -20.71 61.46 19.93
C VAL A 419 -21.08 60.44 18.83
N GLY A 420 -20.85 59.14 19.03
CA GLY A 420 -21.92 58.12 19.16
C GLY A 420 -21.82 57.05 18.05
N GLY A 421 -21.97 55.74 18.27
CA GLY A 421 -22.18 54.95 19.48
C GLY A 421 -22.29 53.44 19.15
N ILE A 422 -22.25 52.62 20.21
CA ILE A 422 -22.89 51.29 20.41
C ILE A 422 -22.19 50.05 19.75
N ILE A 423 -21.41 49.23 20.51
CA ILE A 423 -21.75 48.00 21.29
C ILE A 423 -22.13 46.81 20.36
N ALA A 424 -21.43 45.66 20.34
CA ALA A 424 -21.42 44.65 21.40
C ALA A 424 -20.22 43.68 21.40
N ILE A 425 -19.79 43.35 22.62
CA ILE A 425 -18.92 42.25 23.06
C ILE A 425 -19.84 41.15 23.60
N VAL A 426 -19.59 39.86 23.31
CA VAL A 426 -19.67 38.78 24.32
C VAL A 426 -18.60 37.72 24.03
N LEU A 427 -17.82 37.45 25.08
CA LEU A 427 -16.76 36.46 25.27
C LEU A 427 -17.29 35.04 25.49
N GLY A 428 -16.42 34.04 25.27
CA GLY A 428 -16.65 32.67 25.72
C GLY A 428 -15.39 31.80 25.71
N THR A 429 -14.45 32.08 26.61
CA THR A 429 -13.36 31.17 27.00
C THR A 429 -13.88 30.03 27.89
N GLY A 430 -13.44 28.81 27.63
CA GLY A 430 -13.63 27.65 28.52
C GLY A 430 -12.37 26.79 28.57
N ALA A 431 -11.68 26.83 29.72
CA ALA A 431 -10.59 25.94 30.08
C ALA A 431 -11.13 24.63 30.67
N ALA A 432 -10.39 23.53 30.51
CA ALA A 432 -10.58 22.31 31.29
C ALA A 432 -9.23 21.71 31.72
N ILE A 433 -9.03 21.68 33.03
CA ILE A 433 -8.06 20.84 33.78
C ILE A 433 -8.88 19.70 34.40
N VAL A 434 -8.29 18.50 34.52
CA VAL A 434 -8.49 17.41 35.53
C VAL A 434 -8.02 16.09 34.88
N ALA A 435 -7.37 15.09 35.52
CA ALA A 435 -6.56 14.93 36.71
C ALA A 435 -5.93 13.50 36.62
N ARG A 436 -4.83 13.26 37.33
CA ARG A 436 -4.15 11.95 37.49
C ARG A 436 -4.92 11.01 38.43
N ARG A 437 -4.86 9.69 38.18
CA ARG A 437 -4.64 8.62 39.20
C ARG A 437 -3.95 7.37 38.61
N ARG A 438 -2.95 6.84 39.33
CA ARG A 438 -2.31 5.49 39.25
C ARG A 438 -2.98 4.55 40.31
N PRO A 439 -2.43 3.36 40.66
CA PRO A 439 -2.24 2.07 39.96
C PRO A 439 -2.90 0.89 40.73
N THR A 440 -2.89 -0.34 40.20
CA THR A 440 -3.08 -1.58 41.01
C THR A 440 -2.28 -2.77 40.47
N ARG A 441 -1.73 -3.56 41.42
CA ARG A 441 -1.04 -4.85 41.26
C ARG A 441 -1.72 -5.89 42.17
N HIS A 442 -1.72 -7.15 41.72
CA HIS A 442 -1.83 -8.45 42.43
C HIS A 442 -3.18 -8.89 43.03
N PRO A 443 -3.44 -10.22 43.14
CA PRO A 443 -2.57 -11.29 43.69
C PRO A 443 -1.50 -11.88 42.77
#